data_AF-A0A0Q9M055-F1
#
_entry.id   AF-A0A0Q9M055-F1
#
_cell.length_a   1.000
_cell.length_b   1.000
_cell.length_c   1.000
_cell.angle_alpha   90.00
_cell.angle_beta   90.00
_cell.angle_gamma   90.00
#
_symmetry.space_group_name_H-M   'P 1'
#
loop_
_entity.id
_entity.type
_entity.pdbx_description
1 polymer ?
#
loop_
_entity_poly.entity_id
_entity_poly.type
_entity_poly.pdbx_seq_one_letter_code
_entity_poly.pdbx_strand_id
1 'polypeptide(L)' 'MPGLAVQRLMEQGYGFGGEGDWKTSALLRVMKIMANNKGTSFMEDYTYHMESGNELVLGSHMLEICPTISATRGLG' A
#
# COMPACT_ATOMS: atom_id res chain seq x y z
N MET A 1 -13.50 9.86 2.85
CA MET A 1 -12.38 9.34 2.04
C MET A 1 -12.78 8.00 1.41
N PRO A 2 -12.37 7.70 0.17
CA PRO A 2 -12.58 6.41 -0.45
C PRO A 2 -11.49 5.40 -0.01
N GLY A 3 -11.79 4.53 0.97
CA GLY A 3 -10.87 3.50 1.45
C GLY A 3 -10.94 2.19 0.63
N LEU A 4 -11.98 1.38 0.87
CA LEU A 4 -12.16 0.06 0.23
C LEU A 4 -12.14 0.13 -1.31
N ALA A 5 -12.76 1.16 -1.89
CA ALA A 5 -12.77 1.35 -3.34
C ALA A 5 -11.35 1.47 -3.92
N VAL A 6 -10.49 2.25 -3.26
CA VAL A 6 -9.10 2.46 -3.68
C VAL A 6 -8.28 1.18 -3.50
N GLN A 7 -8.49 0.44 -2.41
CA GLN A 7 -7.84 -0.86 -2.21
C GLN A 7 -8.12 -1.83 -3.37
N ARG A 8 -9.37 -1.89 -3.83
CA ARG A 8 -9.79 -2.75 -4.95
C ARG A 8 -9.29 -2.25 -6.30
N LEU A 9 -9.24 -0.95 -6.52
CA LEU A 9 -8.61 -0.39 -7.72
C LEU A 9 -7.11 -0.71 -7.76
N MET A 10 -6.39 -0.58 -6.65
CA MET A 10 -4.98 -0.96 -6.60
C MET A 10 -4.78 -2.46 -6.81
N GLU A 11 -5.66 -3.30 -6.28
CA GLU A 11 -5.65 -4.75 -6.53
C GLU A 11 -5.80 -5.07 -8.03
N GLN A 12 -6.62 -4.30 -8.75
CA GLN A 12 -6.78 -4.39 -10.20
C GLN A 12 -5.63 -3.76 -11.00
N GLY A 13 -4.64 -3.16 -10.33
CA GLY A 13 -3.43 -2.66 -10.94
C GLY A 13 -3.32 -1.14 -11.05
N TYR A 14 -4.32 -0.37 -10.60
CA TYR A 14 -4.25 1.08 -10.63
C TYR A 14 -3.17 1.62 -9.69
N GLY A 15 -2.54 2.73 -10.08
CA GLY A 15 -1.69 3.52 -9.20
C GLY A 15 -2.54 4.43 -8.31
N PHE A 16 -2.08 4.67 -7.10
CA PHE A 16 -2.73 5.53 -6.12
C PHE A 16 -1.67 6.21 -5.23
N GLY A 17 -1.96 7.44 -4.81
CA GLY A 17 -1.20 8.16 -3.80
C GLY A 17 -2.17 9.00 -2.95
N GLY A 18 -1.99 8.95 -1.62
CA GLY A 18 -2.76 9.72 -0.65
C GLY A 18 -2.60 11.23 -0.82
N GLU A 19 -3.55 12.00 -0.28
CA GLU A 19 -3.55 13.48 -0.20
C GLU A 19 -3.12 14.26 -1.46
N GLY A 20 -3.32 13.70 -2.67
CA GLY A 20 -2.93 14.35 -3.92
C GLY A 20 -1.49 14.10 -4.37
N ASP A 21 -0.80 13.11 -3.81
CA ASP A 21 0.54 12.71 -4.24
C ASP A 21 0.52 11.94 -5.58
N TRP A 22 0.56 12.72 -6.65
CA TRP A 22 0.61 12.21 -8.02
C TRP A 22 1.92 11.48 -8.36
N LYS A 23 3.04 11.80 -7.67
CA LYS A 23 4.34 11.15 -7.94
C LYS A 23 4.31 9.71 -7.47
N THR A 24 3.82 9.48 -6.25
CA THR A 24 3.67 8.13 -5.70
C THR A 24 2.61 7.34 -6.45
N SER A 25 1.51 7.97 -6.86
CA SER A 25 0.51 7.33 -7.72
C SER A 25 1.10 6.81 -9.05
N ALA A 26 1.88 7.66 -9.74
CA ALA A 26 2.55 7.27 -10.98
C ALA A 26 3.60 6.18 -10.75
N LEU A 27 4.43 6.31 -9.70
CA LEU A 27 5.42 5.31 -9.33
C LEU A 27 4.77 3.96 -9.04
N LEU A 28 3.71 3.94 -8.25
CA LEU A 28 2.99 2.72 -7.92
C LEU A 28 2.47 2.01 -9.17
N ARG A 29 1.91 2.76 -10.12
CA ARG A 29 1.44 2.18 -11.39
C ARG A 29 2.58 1.55 -12.18
N VAL A 30 3.72 2.23 -12.31
CA VAL A 30 4.90 1.70 -13.01
C VAL A 30 5.41 0.43 -12.35
N MET A 31 5.56 0.44 -11.02
CA MET A 31 6.02 -0.73 -10.27
C MET A 31 5.03 -1.91 -10.38
N LYS A 32 3.72 -1.63 -10.34
CA LYS A 32 2.70 -2.67 -10.57
C LYS A 32 2.81 -3.29 -11.96
N ILE A 33 3.09 -2.52 -13.01
CA ILE A 33 3.32 -3.08 -14.35
C ILE A 33 4.58 -3.96 -14.34
N MET A 34 5.69 -3.48 -13.78
CA MET A 34 6.95 -4.24 -13.69
C MET A 34 6.79 -5.56 -12.93
N ALA A 35 6.00 -5.58 -11.85
CA ALA A 35 5.75 -6.75 -11.02
C ALA A 35 4.60 -7.64 -11.55
N ASN A 36 4.07 -7.36 -12.75
CA ASN A 36 2.89 -8.03 -13.30
C ASN A 36 1.70 -8.05 -12.29
N ASN A 37 1.52 -6.93 -11.61
CA ASN A 37 0.53 -6.61 -10.57
C ASN A 37 0.53 -7.55 -9.34
N LYS A 38 1.69 -8.05 -8.93
CA LYS A 38 1.84 -8.90 -7.75
C LYS A 38 2.59 -8.19 -6.62
N GLY A 39 2.15 -8.39 -5.37
CA GLY A 39 2.91 -8.02 -4.16
C GLY A 39 3.38 -6.57 -4.08
N THR A 40 2.63 -5.62 -4.66
CA THR A 40 3.03 -4.20 -4.73
C THR A 40 1.88 -3.33 -4.22
N SER A 41 2.16 -2.45 -3.25
CA SER A 41 1.17 -1.58 -2.60
C SER A 41 1.69 -0.16 -2.44
N PHE A 42 0.77 0.80 -2.34
CA PHE A 42 1.02 2.07 -1.66
C PHE A 42 1.30 1.81 -0.17
N MET A 43 2.19 2.59 0.44
CA MET A 43 2.61 2.42 1.83
C MET A 43 3.20 3.72 2.37
N GLU A 44 3.02 3.96 3.67
CA GLU A 44 3.66 5.03 4.44
C GLU A 44 4.16 4.47 5.79
N ASP A 45 5.31 4.95 6.25
CA ASP A 45 5.85 4.59 7.57
C ASP A 45 5.03 5.27 8.67
N TYR A 46 4.30 4.49 9.47
CA TYR A 46 3.27 5.01 10.38
C TYR A 46 3.78 5.19 11.82
N THR A 47 4.57 4.24 12.32
CA THR A 47 5.23 4.34 13.63
C THR A 47 6.40 3.36 13.77
N TYR A 48 7.20 3.54 14.81
CA TYR A 48 8.42 2.78 15.07
C TYR A 48 8.31 1.96 16.36
N HIS A 49 8.86 0.74 16.32
CA HIS A 49 9.15 -0.08 17.49
C HIS A 49 10.65 -0.03 17.75
N MET A 50 11.06 0.57 18.87
CA MET A 50 12.48 0.84 19.19
C MET A 50 13.00 -0.05 20.33
N GLU A 51 12.71 -1.34 20.26
CA GLU A 51 13.31 -2.34 21.14
C GLU A 51 14.68 -2.74 20.59
N SER A 52 15.71 -2.63 21.41
CA SER A 52 17.09 -2.97 21.02
C SER A 52 17.17 -4.41 20.50
N GLY A 53 17.62 -4.59 19.26
CA GLY A 53 17.72 -5.90 18.59
C GLY A 53 16.40 -6.44 18.02
N ASN A 54 15.34 -5.63 18.06
CA ASN A 54 14.03 -5.91 17.47
C ASN A 54 13.43 -4.61 16.89
N GLU A 55 14.25 -3.78 16.24
CA GLU A 55 13.81 -2.52 15.66
C GLU A 55 12.92 -2.77 14.43
N LEU A 56 11.70 -2.24 14.45
CA LEU A 56 10.71 -2.46 13.40
C LEU A 56 9.99 -1.17 13.01
N VAL A 57 9.49 -1.12 11.77
CA VAL A 57 8.63 -0.05 11.27
C VAL A 57 7.24 -0.63 10.98
N LEU A 58 6.21 -0.01 11.53
CA LEU A 58 4.84 -0.31 11.15
C LEU A 58 4.45 0.55 9.96
N GLY A 59 4.32 -0.06 8.79
CA GLY A 59 3.80 0.59 7.59
C GLY A 59 2.26 0.51 7.53
N SER A 60 1.59 1.61 7.24
CA SER A 60 0.15 1.68 7.00
C SER A 60 -0.19 2.92 6.17
N HIS A 61 -1.49 3.17 5.98
CA HIS A 61 -2.03 4.47 5.63
C HIS A 61 -3.37 4.65 6.38
N MET A 62 -4.04 5.79 6.21
CA MET A 62 -5.36 6.01 6.82
C MET A 62 -6.34 4.88 6.49
N LEU A 63 -6.45 4.49 5.21
CA LEU A 63 -7.30 3.37 4.77
C LEU A 63 -6.69 2.56 3.60
N GLU A 64 -5.80 3.13 2.79
CA GLU A 64 -5.56 2.71 1.40
C GLU A 64 -4.37 1.77 1.21
N ILE A 65 -4.36 0.61 1.89
CA ILE A 65 -3.36 -0.45 1.66
C ILE A 65 -3.89 -1.53 0.71
N CYS A 66 -3.11 -1.89 -0.31
CA CYS A 66 -3.51 -2.83 -1.35
C CYS A 66 -3.50 -4.28 -0.82
N PRO A 67 -4.56 -5.08 -1.01
CA PRO A 67 -4.63 -6.45 -0.50
C PRO A 67 -3.65 -7.42 -1.17
N THR A 68 -2.97 -7.04 -2.25
CA THR A 68 -1.97 -7.89 -2.93
C THR A 68 -0.75 -8.25 -2.08
N ILE A 69 -0.53 -7.56 -0.96
CA ILE A 69 0.52 -7.87 0.03
C ILE A 69 -0.03 -8.54 1.30
N SER A 70 -1.33 -8.87 1.34
CA SER A 70 -1.95 -9.45 2.52
C SER A 70 -1.52 -10.91 2.72
N ALA A 71 -0.98 -11.22 3.91
CA ALA A 71 -0.66 -12.60 4.30
C ALA A 71 -1.91 -13.39 4.75
N THR A 72 -2.99 -12.69 5.09
CA THR A 72 -4.26 -13.27 5.56
C THR A 72 -5.40 -12.87 4.62
N ARG A 73 -6.51 -13.62 4.67
CA ARG A 73 -7.71 -13.23 3.93
C ARG A 73 -8.31 -11.99 4.59
N GLY A 74 -8.28 -10.85 3.90
CA GLY A 74 -8.95 -9.64 4.33
C GLY A 74 -10.46 -9.86 4.44
N LEU A 75 -11.07 -9.40 5.53
CA LEU A 75 -12.53 -9.41 5.69
C LEU A 75 -13.12 -8.46 4.64
N GLY A 76 -13.73 -9.03 3.61
CA GLY A 76 -14.56 -8.37 2.61
C GLY A 76 -15.82 -9.17 2.42
#